data_AF-A0A7W0R5Q9-F1
#
_entry.id   AF-A0A7W0R5Q9-F1
#
_cell.length_a   1.000
_cell.length_b   1.000
_cell.length_c   1.000
_cell.angle_alpha   90.00
_cell.angle_beta   90.00
_cell.angle_gamma   90.00
#
_symmetry.space_group_name_H-M   'P 1'
#
loop_
_entity.id
_entity.type
_entity.pdbx_description
1 polymer ?
#
loop_
_entity_poly.entity_id
_entity_poly.type
_entity_poly.pdbx_seq_one_letter_code
_entity_poly.pdbx_strand_id
1 'polypeptide(L)' 'FLTRPSLVHYTRDRDELTSRSDEIFGWIADGSLRVQIGHRYPLAEAAQAHRDLEGRKTTAKVLLIP' A
#
# COMPACT_ATOMS: atom_id res chain seq x y z
N PHE A 1 2.77 -28.25 5.62
CA PHE A 1 3.63 -27.15 6.12
C PHE A 1 2.88 -25.84 5.87
N LEU A 2 2.52 -25.10 6.92
CA LEU A 2 1.80 -23.83 6.79
C LEU A 2 2.78 -22.70 7.10
N THR A 3 3.19 -21.95 6.09
CA THR A 3 3.96 -20.71 6.28
C THR A 3 3.00 -19.58 6.62
N ARG A 4 3.29 -18.80 7.68
CA ARG A 4 2.69 -17.48 7.91
C ARG A 4 3.73 -16.42 7.53
N PRO A 5 3.96 -16.17 6.23
CA PRO A 5 4.91 -15.15 5.81
C PRO A 5 4.47 -13.78 6.34
N SER A 6 5.39 -13.05 6.95
CA SER A 6 5.23 -11.65 7.32
C SER A 6 6.17 -10.81 6.47
N LEU A 7 5.82 -9.55 6.20
CA LEU A 7 6.65 -8.65 5.40
C LEU A 7 8.08 -8.52 5.97
N VAL A 8 8.22 -8.57 7.29
CA VAL A 8 9.50 -8.48 8.01
C VAL A 8 10.45 -9.63 7.64
N HIS A 9 9.94 -10.79 7.20
CA HIS A 9 10.79 -11.88 6.71
C HIS A 9 11.41 -11.63 5.33
N TYR A 10 10.90 -10.62 4.61
CA TYR A 10 11.33 -10.23 3.27
C TYR A 10 11.83 -8.78 3.22
N THR A 11 12.04 -8.16 4.37
CA THR A 11 12.58 -6.80 4.50
C THR A 11 13.50 -6.76 5.71
N ARG A 12 14.32 -7.82 5.88
CA ARG A 12 15.02 -8.09 7.14
C ARG A 12 16.10 -7.06 7.43
N ASP A 13 16.77 -6.56 6.40
CA ASP A 13 17.78 -5.52 6.49
C ASP A 13 17.51 -4.39 5.48
N ARG A 14 18.29 -3.31 5.61
CA ARG A 14 18.14 -2.12 4.79
C ARG A 14 18.39 -2.41 3.31
N ASP A 15 19.33 -3.29 2.99
CA ASP A 15 19.70 -3.57 1.60
C ASP A 15 18.59 -4.38 0.92
N GLU A 16 18.02 -5.37 1.60
CA GLU A 16 16.86 -6.12 1.12
C GLU A 16 15.63 -5.22 0.94
N LEU A 17 15.33 -4.36 1.92
CA LEU A 17 14.23 -3.41 1.84
C LEU A 17 14.41 -2.47 0.65
N THR A 18 15.61 -1.92 0.45
CA THR A 18 15.89 -0.95 -0.61
C THR A 18 15.80 -1.60 -1.97
N SER A 19 16.46 -2.75 -2.17
CA SER A 19 16.42 -3.51 -3.43
C SER A 19 14.99 -3.82 -3.88
N ARG A 20 14.15 -4.32 -2.96
CA ARG A 20 12.73 -4.60 -3.26
C ARG A 20 11.92 -3.35 -3.54
N SER A 21 12.23 -2.25 -2.86
CA SER A 21 11.56 -0.97 -3.10
C SER A 21 11.91 -0.44 -4.49
N ASP A 22 13.18 -0.53 -4.88
CA ASP A 22 13.68 -0.11 -6.19
C ASP A 22 13.02 -0.90 -7.33
N GLU A 23 12.81 -2.21 -7.16
CA GLU A 23 12.05 -3.02 -8.11
C GLU A 23 10.61 -2.49 -8.29
N ILE A 24 9.90 -2.24 -7.18
CA ILE A 24 8.51 -1.73 -7.22
C ILE A 24 8.46 -0.35 -7.86
N PHE A 25 9.35 0.56 -7.48
CA PHE A 25 9.39 1.90 -8.06
C PHE A 25 9.83 1.88 -9.52
N GLY A 26 10.71 0.96 -9.91
CA GLY A 26 11.08 0.70 -11.30
C GLY A 26 9.85 0.35 -12.14
N TRP A 27 9.03 -0.59 -11.68
CA TRP A 27 7.78 -0.96 -12.38
C TRP A 27 6.76 0.18 -12.44
N ILE A 28 6.73 1.06 -11.43
CA ILE A 28 5.89 2.25 -11.48
C ILE A 28 6.41 3.23 -12.55
N ALA A 29 7.72 3.43 -12.60
CA ALA A 29 8.37 4.35 -13.53
C ALA A 29 8.27 3.89 -14.99
N ASP A 30 8.42 2.58 -15.25
CA ASP A 30 8.32 2.00 -16.59
C ASP A 30 6.87 1.71 -17.03
N GLY A 31 5.90 1.85 -16.13
CA GLY A 31 4.47 1.68 -16.39
C GLY A 31 3.96 0.24 -16.30
N SER A 32 4.81 -0.74 -15.97
CA SER A 32 4.43 -2.14 -15.71
C SER A 32 3.51 -2.27 -14.50
N LEU A 33 3.61 -1.35 -13.53
CA LEU A 33 2.74 -1.27 -12.36
C LEU A 33 2.03 0.08 -12.28
N ARG A 34 0.70 0.06 -12.48
CA ARG A 34 -0.14 1.25 -12.31
C ARG A 34 -0.80 1.28 -10.93
N VAL A 35 -0.40 2.23 -10.08
CA VAL A 35 -1.05 2.44 -8.77
C VAL A 35 -2.33 3.26 -8.95
N GLN A 36 -3.47 2.68 -8.58
CA GLN A 36 -4.76 3.36 -8.60
C GLN A 36 -5.13 3.88 -7.21
N ILE A 37 -5.44 5.18 -7.13
CA ILE A 37 -5.96 5.81 -5.91
C ILE A 37 -7.46 6.02 -6.12
N GLY A 38 -8.27 5.22 -5.45
CA GLY A 38 -9.73 5.27 -5.57
C GLY A 38 -10.35 6.36 -4.71
N HIS A 39 -9.79 6.62 -3.52
CA HIS A 39 -10.36 7.58 -2.57
C HIS A 39 -9.29 8.39 -1.87
N ARG A 40 -9.62 9.65 -1.55
CA ARG A 40 -8.83 10.57 -0.74
C ARG A 40 -9.74 11.20 0.30
N TYR A 41 -9.32 11.20 1.55
CA TYR A 41 -10.01 11.85 2.65
C TYR A 41 -9.05 12.80 3.35
N PRO A 42 -9.49 13.95 3.90
CA PRO A 42 -8.73 14.68 4.89
C PRO A 42 -8.38 13.77 6.07
N LEU A 43 -7.22 13.97 6.71
CA LEU A 43 -6.80 13.19 7.88
C LEU A 43 -7.82 13.29 9.02
N ALA A 44 -8.47 14.45 9.17
CA ALA A 44 -9.56 14.67 10.11
C ALA A 44 -10.76 13.72 9.89
N GLU A 45 -10.92 13.16 8.69
CA GLU A 45 -12.00 12.24 8.32
C GLU A 45 -11.56 10.77 8.33
N ALA A 46 -10.44 10.41 8.98
CA ALA A 46 -9.95 9.04 9.04
C ALA A 46 -11.03 8.03 9.50
N ALA A 47 -11.89 8.42 10.45
CA ALA A 47 -13.01 7.57 10.88
C ALA A 47 -13.98 7.22 9.74
N GLN A 48 -14.23 8.16 8.82
CA GLN A 48 -15.06 7.92 7.65
C GLN A 48 -14.36 7.00 6.64
N ALA A 49 -13.07 7.25 6.38
CA ALA A 49 -12.26 6.40 5.52
C ALA A 49 -12.29 4.92 5.96
N HIS A 50 -12.20 4.67 7.28
CA HIS A 50 -12.32 3.33 7.86
C HIS A 50 -13.72 2.73 7.68
N ARG A 51 -14.79 3.50 7.97
CA ARG A 51 -16.18 3.02 7.75
C ARG A 51 -16.43 2.62 6.30
N ASP A 52 -15.93 3.38 5.35
CA ASP A 52 -16.11 3.07 3.93
C ASP A 52 -15.23 1.90 3.47
N LEU A 53 -14.04 1.72 4.06
CA LEU A 53 -13.19 0.55 3.82
C LEU A 53 -13.83 -0.74 4.35
N GLU A 54 -14.27 -0.76 5.61
CA GLU A 54 -14.93 -1.89 6.26
C GLU A 54 -16.27 -2.23 5.60
N GLY A 55 -17.01 -1.19 5.20
CA GLY A 55 -18.26 -1.30 4.46
C GLY A 55 -18.10 -1.73 2.99
N ARG A 56 -16.87 -1.99 2.53
CA ARG A 56 -16.54 -2.36 1.14
C ARG A 56 -17.03 -1.34 0.10
N LYS A 57 -17.08 -0.06 0.47
CA LYS A 57 -17.43 1.06 -0.43
C LYS A 57 -16.23 1.63 -1.16
N THR A 58 -15.02 1.25 -0.75
CA THR A 58 -13.78 1.67 -1.40
C THR A 58 -13.30 0.64 -2.40
N THR A 59 -12.69 1.12 -3.49
CA THR A 59 -11.92 0.30 -4.41
C THR A 59 -10.51 0.88 -4.55
N ALA A 60 -9.54 0.04 -4.90
CA ALA A 60 -8.13 0.41 -4.99
C ALA A 60 -7.57 1.02 -3.68
N LYS A 61 -6.59 1.93 -3.76
CA LYS A 61 -5.95 2.53 -2.57
C LYS A 61 -6.75 3.72 -2.04
N VAL A 62 -6.78 3.83 -0.71
CA VAL A 62 -7.34 4.97 0.04
C VAL A 62 -6.18 5.76 0.62
N LEU A 63 -6.21 7.09 0.47
CA LEU A 63 -5.22 7.99 1.07
C LEU A 63 -5.86 8.94 2.07
N LEU A 64 -5.14 9.21 3.15
CA LEU A 64 -5.42 10.29 4.09
C LEU A 64 -4.50 11.47 3.78
N ILE A 65 -5.07 12.65 3.61
CA ILE A 65 -4.36 13.89 3.29
C ILE A 65 -4.26 14.74 4.57
N PRO A 66 -3.06 15.05 5.07
CA PRO A 66 -2.85 15.85 6.28
C PRO A 66 -3.56 17.21 6.26
#